data_AF-A0AAD4DFW1-F1
#
_entry.id   AF-A0AAD4DFW1-F1
#
_cell.length_a   1.000
_cell.length_b   1.000
_cell.length_c   1.000
_cell.angle_alpha   90.00
_cell.angle_beta   90.00
_cell.angle_gamma   90.00
#
_symmetry.space_group_name_H-M   'P 1'
#
loop_
_entity.id
_entity.type
_entity.pdbx_description
1 polymer ?
#
loop_
_entity_poly.entity_id
_entity_poly.type
_entity_poly.pdbx_seq_one_letter_code
_entity_poly.pdbx_strand_id
1 'polypeptide(L)'
;MSPTEMLLESSPMPLSFRADQHFSTASHRQLTRQNTAVLQMTSASPAEKDKFQQSAALFEDYFKALENGQKKQADLIRGDFSVLQASFHRNHDFQQHLNNMQQCMLQVQQQALDRLAVIQDRIQTILTHTYELHEYPIPRLFIILPKDASEWNPASVLNNKFQLYFLCEYGEHIKVLNGDNPNIPHHIHIAKHDGYDLQRPTELLQKYGRYMLTLLEMIKHGSTVDGYFVPALYSTNISGAIDMLTNSRDAITPSAIN
;
A
#
# COMPACT_ATOMS: atom_id res chain seq x y z
N MET A 1 17.09 13.72 30.74
CA MET A 1 16.41 14.95 30.27
C MET A 1 14.93 14.75 30.57
N SER A 2 14.43 15.39 31.63
CA SER A 2 13.03 15.29 32.08
C SER A 2 12.17 16.34 31.38
N PRO A 3 10.89 16.07 31.07
CA PRO A 3 9.97 17.09 30.63
C PRO A 3 9.27 17.75 31.82
N THR A 4 9.36 19.07 31.82
CA THR A 4 8.81 20.07 32.73
C THR A 4 7.28 19.98 32.85
N GLU A 5 6.80 19.90 34.09
CA GLU A 5 5.40 20.16 34.47
C GLU A 5 5.05 21.62 34.19
N MET A 6 4.01 21.87 33.37
CA MET A 6 3.33 23.16 33.30
C MET A 6 2.02 23.07 34.06
N LEU A 7 2.01 23.62 35.26
CA LEU A 7 0.82 23.95 36.04
C LEU A 7 0.05 25.07 35.32
N LEU A 8 -1.21 24.80 34.96
CA LEU A 8 -2.14 25.83 34.49
C LEU A 8 -2.85 26.44 35.71
N GLU A 9 -2.49 27.67 36.04
CA GLU A 9 -3.19 28.53 36.99
C GLU A 9 -4.63 28.78 36.52
N SER A 10 -5.61 28.39 37.34
CA SER A 10 -7.02 28.70 37.14
C SER A 10 -7.34 30.11 37.64
N SER A 11 -7.45 31.07 36.71
CA SER A 11 -7.98 32.39 37.02
C SER A 11 -9.46 32.31 37.45
N PRO A 12 -9.84 32.91 38.59
CA PRO A 12 -11.25 33.09 38.94
C PRO A 12 -11.87 34.20 38.08
N MET A 13 -12.97 33.88 37.40
CA MET A 13 -13.80 34.86 36.69
C MET A 13 -14.40 35.87 37.69
N PRO A 14 -14.27 37.19 37.46
CA PRO A 14 -14.93 38.19 38.28
C PRO A 14 -16.40 38.29 37.89
N LEU A 15 -17.29 37.66 38.66
CA LEU A 15 -18.73 37.97 38.63
C LEU A 15 -18.99 39.27 39.41
N SER A 16 -18.53 40.40 38.86
CA SER A 16 -19.05 41.71 39.21
C SER A 16 -20.13 42.07 38.20
N PHE A 17 -21.37 41.67 38.48
CA PHE A 17 -22.54 42.22 37.79
C PHE A 17 -22.69 43.68 38.21
N ARG A 18 -22.10 44.57 37.42
CA ARG A 18 -22.34 46.00 37.51
C ARG A 18 -23.77 46.27 37.08
N ALA A 19 -24.61 46.76 37.99
CA ALA A 19 -26.05 46.93 37.80
C ALA A 19 -26.46 48.05 36.82
N ASP A 20 -25.51 48.67 36.08
CA ASP A 20 -25.77 49.87 35.29
C ASP A 20 -25.68 49.66 33.76
N GLN A 21 -25.64 48.42 33.27
CA GLN A 21 -25.86 48.18 31.83
C GLN A 21 -27.35 48.13 31.54
N HIS A 22 -27.93 49.29 31.20
CA HIS A 22 -29.25 49.40 30.60
C HIS A 22 -29.27 48.68 29.24
N PHE A 23 -29.52 47.38 29.24
CA PHE A 23 -29.94 46.67 28.04
C PHE A 23 -31.29 47.27 27.60
N SER A 24 -31.30 47.93 26.44
CA SER A 24 -32.55 48.43 25.86
C SER A 24 -33.51 47.26 25.62
N THR A 25 -34.78 47.43 26.00
CA THR A 25 -35.88 46.48 25.76
C THR A 25 -35.98 46.02 24.31
N ALA A 26 -35.50 46.84 23.36
CA ALA A 26 -35.39 46.50 21.94
C ALA A 26 -34.36 45.39 21.66
N SER A 27 -33.21 45.41 22.34
CA SER A 27 -32.14 44.42 22.18
C SER A 27 -32.54 43.05 22.73
N HIS A 28 -33.36 43.02 23.78
CA HIS A 28 -33.83 41.77 24.38
C HIS A 28 -34.83 41.03 23.48
N ARG A 29 -35.84 41.74 22.94
CA ARG A 29 -36.82 41.17 22.00
C ARG A 29 -36.16 40.57 20.75
N GLN A 30 -35.02 41.11 20.33
CA GLN A 30 -34.28 40.61 19.18
C GLN A 30 -33.57 39.28 19.48
N LEU A 31 -32.98 39.14 20.67
CA LEU A 31 -32.38 37.89 21.17
C LEU A 31 -33.44 36.79 21.36
N THR A 32 -34.61 37.12 21.92
CA THR A 32 -35.72 36.17 22.08
C THR A 32 -36.20 35.64 20.73
N ARG A 33 -36.30 36.49 19.69
CA ARG A 33 -36.67 36.06 18.33
C ARG A 33 -35.62 35.16 17.66
N GLN A 34 -34.33 35.49 17.81
CA GLN A 34 -33.25 34.66 17.26
C GLN A 34 -33.19 33.28 17.92
N ASN A 35 -33.37 33.21 19.24
CA ASN A 35 -33.38 31.95 19.97
C ASN A 35 -34.57 31.05 19.60
N THR A 36 -35.75 31.62 19.35
CA THR A 36 -36.92 30.86 18.88
C THR A 36 -36.70 30.27 17.48
N ALA A 37 -36.02 31.00 16.59
CA ALA A 37 -35.68 30.49 15.25
C ALA A 37 -34.69 29.33 15.32
N VAL A 38 -33.66 29.43 16.17
CA VAL A 38 -32.68 28.35 16.37
C VAL A 38 -33.34 27.09 16.92
N LEU A 39 -34.26 27.21 17.89
CA LEU A 39 -34.97 26.04 18.43
C LEU A 39 -35.81 25.30 17.39
N GLN A 40 -36.43 26.02 16.46
CA GLN A 40 -37.23 25.38 15.40
C GLN A 40 -36.36 24.53 14.47
N MET A 41 -35.09 24.89 14.29
CA MET A 41 -34.14 24.15 13.45
C MET A 41 -33.48 22.96 14.16
N THR A 42 -33.65 22.83 15.47
CA THR A 42 -33.12 21.68 16.22
C THR A 42 -34.04 20.45 16.14
N SER A 43 -33.43 19.26 16.17
CA SER A 43 -34.10 17.96 16.28
C SER A 43 -34.65 17.66 17.68
N ALA A 44 -34.71 18.67 18.57
CA ALA A 44 -35.24 18.53 19.92
C ALA A 44 -36.69 18.04 19.92
N SER A 45 -37.04 17.22 20.89
CA SER A 45 -38.40 16.68 21.03
C SER A 45 -39.39 17.82 21.31
N PRO A 46 -40.69 17.67 20.94
CA PRO A 46 -41.71 18.67 21.23
C PRO A 46 -41.74 19.09 22.71
N ALA A 47 -41.59 18.12 23.62
CA ALA A 47 -41.57 18.37 25.06
C ALA A 47 -40.38 19.24 25.53
N GLU A 48 -39.22 19.15 24.86
CA GLU A 48 -38.06 20.00 25.15
C GLU A 48 -38.23 21.42 24.60
N LYS A 49 -38.87 21.54 23.43
CA LYS A 49 -39.21 22.85 22.84
C LYS A 49 -40.20 23.60 23.73
N ASP A 50 -41.20 22.90 24.29
CA ASP A 50 -42.17 23.48 25.22
C ASP A 50 -41.51 23.96 26.51
N LYS A 51 -40.61 23.15 27.10
CA LYS A 51 -39.84 23.55 28.30
C LYS A 51 -38.99 24.80 28.05
N PHE A 52 -38.39 24.92 26.88
CA PHE A 52 -37.63 26.11 26.51
C PHE A 52 -38.53 27.34 26.38
N GLN A 53 -39.66 27.22 25.68
CA GLN A 53 -40.62 28.32 25.53
C GLN A 53 -41.15 28.79 26.90
N GLN A 54 -41.45 27.83 27.79
CA GLN A 54 -41.88 28.13 29.15
C GLN A 54 -40.79 28.85 29.95
N SER A 55 -39.53 28.44 29.81
CA SER A 55 -38.39 29.11 30.46
C SER A 55 -38.15 30.52 29.91
N ALA A 56 -38.32 30.73 28.61
CA ALA A 56 -38.23 32.05 27.98
C ALA A 56 -39.35 32.98 28.45
N ALA A 57 -40.58 32.47 28.59
CA ALA A 57 -41.70 33.23 29.14
C ALA A 57 -41.45 33.66 30.60
N LEU A 58 -40.95 32.74 31.44
CA LEU A 58 -40.58 33.05 32.82
C LEU A 58 -39.51 34.15 32.92
N PHE A 59 -38.57 34.18 31.99
CA PHE A 59 -37.54 35.23 31.92
C PHE A 59 -38.12 36.60 31.54
N GLU A 60 -38.99 36.65 30.54
CA GLU A 60 -39.68 37.90 30.16
C GLU A 60 -40.57 38.42 31.31
N ASP A 61 -41.24 37.52 32.04
CA ASP A 61 -42.07 37.89 33.18
C ASP A 61 -41.25 38.38 34.38
N TYR A 62 -40.06 37.79 34.60
CA TYR A 62 -39.09 38.29 35.58
C TYR A 62 -38.64 39.73 35.25
N PHE A 63 -38.30 40.00 33.98
CA PHE A 63 -37.90 41.34 33.56
C PHE A 63 -39.02 42.37 33.70
N LYS A 64 -40.24 42.02 33.31
CA LYS A 64 -41.41 42.89 33.52
C LYS A 64 -41.65 43.18 35.00
N ALA A 65 -41.49 42.17 35.87
CA ALA A 65 -41.64 42.36 37.32
C ALA A 65 -40.56 43.33 37.87
N LEU A 66 -39.33 43.27 37.35
CA LEU A 66 -38.27 44.23 37.69
C LEU A 66 -38.58 45.64 37.20
N GLU A 67 -39.00 45.81 35.95
CA GLU A 67 -39.35 47.12 35.36
C GLU A 67 -40.51 47.78 36.12
N ASN A 68 -41.48 46.98 36.57
CA ASN A 68 -42.64 47.46 37.34
C ASN A 68 -42.34 47.64 38.84
N GLY A 69 -41.10 47.44 39.30
CA GLY A 69 -40.71 47.57 40.71
C GLY A 69 -41.27 46.48 41.63
N GLN A 70 -41.78 45.37 41.09
CA GLN A 70 -42.43 44.28 41.82
C GLN A 70 -41.40 43.28 42.39
N LYS A 71 -40.58 43.75 43.33
CA LYS A 71 -39.43 43.01 43.87
C LYS A 71 -39.76 41.62 44.42
N LYS A 72 -40.87 41.47 45.16
CA LYS A 72 -41.31 40.18 45.73
C LYS A 72 -41.64 39.14 44.64
N GLN A 73 -42.21 39.58 43.52
CA GLN A 73 -42.56 38.68 42.41
C GLN A 73 -41.31 38.30 41.61
N ALA A 74 -40.39 39.24 41.41
CA ALA A 74 -39.08 38.96 40.85
C ALA A 74 -38.30 37.94 41.71
N ASP A 75 -38.30 38.08 43.04
CA ASP A 75 -37.63 37.15 43.95
C ASP A 75 -38.26 35.75 43.95
N LEU A 76 -39.59 35.65 43.76
CA LEU A 76 -40.28 34.36 43.63
C LEU A 76 -39.84 33.63 42.35
N ILE A 77 -39.83 34.33 41.21
CA ILE A 77 -39.40 33.78 39.91
C ILE A 77 -37.88 33.48 39.94
N ARG A 78 -37.10 34.21 40.75
CA ARG A 78 -35.68 33.96 40.98
C ARG A 78 -35.39 32.56 41.53
N GLY A 79 -36.29 32.03 42.36
CA GLY A 79 -36.16 30.68 42.91
C GLY A 79 -36.17 29.59 41.83
N ASP A 80 -36.95 29.78 40.77
CA ASP A 80 -37.07 28.80 39.68
C ASP A 80 -35.84 28.80 38.75
N PHE A 81 -35.06 29.89 38.75
CA PHE A 81 -33.82 29.99 37.97
C PHE A 81 -32.69 29.08 38.48
N SER A 82 -32.70 28.65 39.76
CA SER A 82 -31.65 27.76 40.27
C SER A 82 -31.68 26.39 39.59
N VAL A 83 -32.87 25.89 39.25
CA VAL A 83 -33.05 24.62 38.52
C VAL A 83 -32.54 24.75 37.08
N LEU A 84 -32.81 25.89 36.44
CA LEU A 84 -32.32 26.18 35.10
C LEU A 84 -30.79 26.32 35.08
N GLN A 85 -30.22 27.00 36.08
CA GLN A 85 -28.77 27.14 36.23
C GLN A 85 -28.08 25.78 36.40
N ALA A 86 -28.63 24.90 37.23
CA ALA A 86 -28.11 23.54 37.40
C ALA A 86 -28.22 22.69 36.12
N SER A 87 -29.22 22.97 35.28
CA SER A 87 -29.39 22.31 33.97
C SER A 87 -28.39 22.85 32.94
N PHE A 88 -28.09 24.15 32.96
CA PHE A 88 -27.05 24.76 32.12
C PHE A 88 -25.66 24.20 32.40
N HIS A 89 -25.29 24.06 33.68
CA HIS A 89 -24.01 23.45 34.06
C HIS A 89 -23.92 22.00 33.56
N ARG A 90 -24.99 21.20 33.77
CA ARG A 90 -25.05 19.83 33.23
C ARG A 90 -24.91 19.76 31.71
N ASN A 91 -25.56 20.66 30.99
CA ASN A 91 -25.44 20.72 29.52
C ASN A 91 -24.04 21.13 29.07
N HIS A 92 -23.42 22.08 29.77
CA HIS A 92 -22.05 22.48 29.51
C HIS A 92 -21.06 21.33 29.76
N ASP A 93 -21.19 20.63 30.89
CA ASP A 93 -20.37 19.46 31.21
C ASP A 93 -20.55 18.35 30.17
N PHE A 94 -21.79 18.14 29.73
CA PHE A 94 -22.10 17.18 28.67
C PHE A 94 -21.48 17.58 27.32
N GLN A 95 -21.54 18.86 26.94
CA GLN A 95 -20.86 19.35 25.74
C GLN A 95 -19.34 19.19 25.82
N GLN A 96 -18.74 19.50 26.97
CA GLN A 96 -17.30 19.25 27.18
C GLN A 96 -16.97 17.77 27.04
N HIS A 97 -17.79 16.90 27.61
CA HIS A 97 -17.61 15.45 27.48
C HIS A 97 -17.68 14.99 26.02
N LEU A 98 -18.66 15.47 25.25
CA LEU A 98 -18.78 15.15 23.82
C LEU A 98 -17.57 15.65 23.02
N ASN A 99 -17.10 16.87 23.29
CA ASN A 99 -15.92 17.41 22.62
C ASN A 99 -14.66 16.57 22.93
N ASN A 100 -14.48 16.18 24.20
CA ASN A 100 -13.37 15.31 24.61
C ASN A 100 -13.46 13.93 23.93
N MET A 101 -14.66 13.36 23.83
CA MET A 101 -14.88 12.10 23.10
C MET A 101 -14.57 12.23 21.61
N GLN A 102 -14.98 13.32 20.96
CA GLN A 102 -14.67 13.58 19.55
C GLN A 102 -13.16 13.70 19.34
N GLN A 103 -12.46 14.43 20.21
CA GLN A 103 -11.00 14.59 20.11
C GLN A 103 -10.27 13.25 20.31
N CYS A 104 -10.70 12.43 21.26
CA CYS A 104 -10.17 11.08 21.47
C CYS A 104 -10.42 10.19 20.23
N MET A 105 -11.62 10.24 19.65
CA MET A 105 -11.95 9.48 18.44
C MET A 105 -11.03 9.86 17.26
N LEU A 106 -10.77 11.16 17.07
CA LEU A 106 -9.86 11.64 16.03
C LEU A 106 -8.43 11.15 16.26
N GLN A 107 -7.95 11.15 17.50
CA GLN A 107 -6.62 10.62 17.83
C GLN A 107 -6.50 9.12 17.53
N VAL A 108 -7.53 8.33 17.88
CA VAL A 108 -7.55 6.89 17.59
C VAL A 108 -7.58 6.63 16.09
N GLN A 109 -8.35 7.41 15.33
CA GLN A 109 -8.36 7.31 13.86
C GLN A 109 -6.99 7.64 13.26
N GLN A 110 -6.35 8.71 13.71
CA GLN A 110 -5.01 9.07 13.25
C GLN A 110 -4.00 7.96 13.56
N GLN A 111 -4.00 7.44 14.78
CA GLN A 111 -3.12 6.35 15.17
C GLN A 111 -3.33 5.08 14.33
N ALA A 112 -4.58 4.78 13.94
CA ALA A 112 -4.89 3.66 13.07
C ALA A 112 -4.33 3.87 11.65
N LEU A 113 -4.45 5.08 11.10
CA LEU A 113 -3.87 5.45 9.80
C LEU A 113 -2.34 5.35 9.83
N ASP A 114 -1.70 5.85 10.88
CA ASP A 114 -0.24 5.79 11.03
C ASP A 114 0.25 4.33 11.10
N ARG A 115 -0.48 3.46 11.82
CA ARG A 115 -0.18 2.03 11.87
C ARG A 115 -0.35 1.36 10.51
N LEU A 116 -1.38 1.72 9.76
CA LEU A 116 -1.59 1.18 8.40
C LEU A 116 -0.45 1.58 7.46
N ALA A 117 0.02 2.83 7.54
CA ALA A 117 1.15 3.29 6.74
C ALA A 117 2.43 2.47 7.02
N VAL A 118 2.73 2.20 8.30
CA VAL A 118 3.87 1.35 8.69
C VAL A 118 3.72 -0.10 8.17
N ILE A 119 2.51 -0.65 8.21
CA ILE A 119 2.25 -2.01 7.68
C ILE A 119 2.43 -2.03 6.16
N GLN A 120 1.90 -1.03 5.45
CA GLN A 120 2.05 -0.91 4.00
C GLN A 120 3.53 -0.79 3.59
N ASP A 121 4.30 0.05 4.29
CA ASP A 121 5.74 0.21 4.04
C ASP A 121 6.52 -1.09 4.26
N ARG A 122 6.19 -1.84 5.32
CA ARG A 122 6.79 -3.16 5.57
C ARG A 122 6.40 -4.18 4.50
N ILE A 123 5.14 -4.21 4.07
CA ILE A 123 4.70 -5.10 2.99
C ILE A 123 5.45 -4.75 1.71
N GLN A 124 5.55 -3.46 1.37
CA GLN A 124 6.29 -3.01 0.18
C GLN A 124 7.77 -3.39 0.27
N THR A 125 8.38 -3.24 1.44
CA THR A 125 9.77 -3.67 1.68
C THR A 125 9.94 -5.17 1.53
N ILE A 126 9.02 -5.97 2.09
CA ILE A 126 9.05 -7.44 1.93
C ILE A 126 8.87 -7.81 0.46
N LEU A 127 7.91 -7.21 -0.23
CA LEU A 127 7.67 -7.47 -1.65
C LEU A 127 8.88 -7.06 -2.50
N THR A 128 9.48 -5.89 -2.28
CA THR A 128 10.69 -5.49 -3.01
C THR A 128 11.85 -6.42 -2.72
N HIS A 129 12.09 -6.81 -1.47
CA HIS A 129 13.11 -7.80 -1.14
C HIS A 129 12.83 -9.17 -1.74
N THR A 130 11.58 -9.66 -1.73
CA THR A 130 11.26 -10.96 -2.30
C THR A 130 11.30 -10.94 -3.82
N TYR A 131 10.93 -9.83 -4.47
CA TYR A 131 11.06 -9.70 -5.93
C TYR A 131 12.52 -9.54 -6.37
N GLU A 132 13.35 -8.81 -5.62
CA GLU A 132 14.81 -8.75 -5.86
C GLU A 132 15.49 -10.12 -5.62
N LEU A 133 14.96 -10.95 -4.71
CA LEU A 133 15.42 -12.34 -4.48
C LEU A 133 14.73 -13.39 -5.38
N HIS A 134 13.67 -13.05 -6.12
CA HIS A 134 12.88 -14.00 -6.92
C HIS A 134 12.86 -13.70 -8.42
N GLU A 135 13.71 -12.79 -8.89
CA GLU A 135 14.20 -12.84 -10.27
C GLU A 135 15.13 -14.05 -10.51
N TYR A 136 14.70 -15.26 -10.08
CA TYR A 136 15.13 -16.63 -10.42
C TYR A 136 15.66 -17.44 -9.22
N PRO A 137 14.80 -18.16 -8.47
CA PRO A 137 15.27 -19.28 -7.65
C PRO A 137 15.53 -20.56 -8.47
N ILE A 138 15.16 -20.59 -9.76
CA ILE A 138 15.44 -21.72 -10.66
C ILE A 138 16.67 -21.34 -11.49
N PRO A 139 17.82 -22.01 -11.34
CA PRO A 139 18.92 -21.85 -12.28
C PRO A 139 18.42 -22.23 -13.68
N ARG A 140 18.10 -21.23 -14.52
CA ARG A 140 17.66 -21.50 -15.89
C ARG A 140 18.90 -21.84 -16.70
N LEU A 141 19.09 -23.14 -16.94
CA LEU A 141 20.05 -23.62 -17.92
C LEU A 141 19.79 -22.90 -19.24
N PHE A 142 20.84 -22.50 -19.94
CA PHE A 142 20.73 -21.85 -21.23
C PHE A 142 21.73 -22.45 -22.21
N ILE A 143 21.41 -22.37 -23.48
CA ILE A 143 22.26 -22.75 -24.59
C ILE A 143 22.35 -21.56 -25.55
N ILE A 144 23.49 -21.41 -26.22
CA ILE A 144 23.67 -20.36 -27.22
C ILE A 144 23.81 -21.06 -28.57
N LEU A 145 23.00 -20.63 -29.52
CA LEU A 145 22.94 -21.20 -30.86
C LEU A 145 23.14 -20.10 -31.91
N PRO A 146 23.59 -20.43 -33.12
CA PRO A 146 23.62 -19.48 -34.23
C PRO A 146 22.19 -19.01 -34.55
N LYS A 147 22.03 -17.71 -34.81
CA LYS A 147 20.73 -17.09 -35.13
C LYS A 147 20.18 -17.60 -36.47
N ASP A 148 21.04 -17.63 -37.48
CA ASP A 148 20.69 -18.00 -38.85
C ASP A 148 21.70 -19.02 -39.38
N ALA A 149 21.23 -20.24 -39.65
CA ALA A 149 22.08 -21.29 -40.23
C ALA A 149 22.51 -20.96 -41.68
N SER A 150 21.70 -20.20 -42.42
CA SER A 150 21.99 -19.81 -43.81
C SER A 150 23.09 -18.77 -43.95
N GLU A 151 23.33 -17.94 -42.93
CA GLU A 151 24.36 -16.89 -42.94
C GLU A 151 25.67 -17.34 -42.25
N TRP A 152 25.77 -18.61 -41.87
CA TRP A 152 26.90 -19.12 -41.11
C TRP A 152 28.19 -19.12 -41.94
N ASN A 153 29.20 -18.37 -41.46
CA ASN A 153 30.55 -18.42 -42.01
C ASN A 153 31.49 -19.23 -41.11
N PRO A 154 31.94 -20.43 -41.53
CA PRO A 154 32.87 -21.24 -40.73
C PRO A 154 34.26 -20.61 -40.61
N ALA A 155 34.67 -19.75 -41.56
CA ALA A 155 35.96 -19.07 -41.52
C ALA A 155 35.99 -17.89 -40.54
N SER A 156 34.83 -17.39 -40.10
CA SER A 156 34.74 -16.23 -39.20
C SER A 156 33.68 -16.44 -38.13
N VAL A 157 33.88 -17.46 -37.28
CA VAL A 157 32.94 -17.84 -36.21
C VAL A 157 32.54 -16.67 -35.31
N LEU A 158 33.50 -15.78 -35.01
CA LEU A 158 33.27 -14.61 -34.14
C LEU A 158 32.37 -13.53 -34.77
N ASN A 159 32.20 -13.55 -36.11
CA ASN A 159 31.35 -12.61 -36.84
C ASN A 159 29.94 -13.15 -37.07
N ASN A 160 29.69 -14.43 -36.75
CA ASN A 160 28.36 -15.00 -36.84
C ASN A 160 27.47 -14.44 -35.72
N LYS A 161 26.17 -14.33 -36.00
CA LYS A 161 25.18 -13.89 -35.00
C LYS A 161 24.78 -15.06 -34.13
N PHE A 162 24.74 -14.83 -32.82
CA PHE A 162 24.37 -15.84 -31.84
C PHE A 162 23.19 -15.35 -30.99
N GLN A 163 22.35 -16.29 -30.59
CA GLN A 163 21.22 -16.06 -29.69
C GLN A 163 21.26 -17.00 -28.51
N LEU A 164 20.86 -16.48 -27.35
CA LEU A 164 20.71 -17.25 -26.12
C LEU A 164 19.29 -17.81 -26.04
N TYR A 165 19.20 -19.11 -25.76
CA TYR A 165 17.97 -19.84 -25.54
C TYR A 165 17.95 -20.41 -24.14
N PHE A 166 16.86 -20.20 -23.41
CA PHE A 166 16.66 -20.87 -22.14
C PHE A 166 16.21 -22.31 -22.39
N LEU A 167 16.71 -23.21 -21.54
CA LEU A 167 16.22 -24.56 -21.46
C LEU A 167 15.08 -24.61 -20.44
N CYS A 168 14.09 -25.43 -20.73
CA CYS A 168 12.90 -25.64 -19.95
C CYS A 168 12.88 -27.09 -19.51
N GLU A 169 12.86 -27.32 -18.20
CA GLU A 169 12.62 -28.63 -17.59
C GLU A 169 11.11 -28.93 -17.60
N TYR A 170 10.50 -28.89 -18.78
CA TYR A 170 9.10 -29.24 -18.95
C TYR A 170 9.01 -30.68 -19.46
N GLY A 171 8.79 -31.62 -18.55
CA GLY A 171 8.25 -32.93 -18.93
C GLY A 171 6.78 -32.75 -19.35
N GLU A 172 6.31 -33.48 -20.36
CA GLU A 172 4.89 -33.54 -20.75
C GLU A 172 3.95 -34.09 -19.64
N HIS A 173 4.49 -34.27 -18.43
CA HIS A 173 3.95 -35.04 -17.30
C HIS A 173 2.98 -34.25 -16.42
N ILE A 174 2.82 -32.95 -16.63
CA ILE A 174 1.77 -32.17 -15.95
C ILE A 174 0.38 -32.44 -16.60
N LYS A 175 0.32 -33.20 -17.70
CA LYS A 175 -0.92 -33.66 -18.33
C LYS A 175 -1.13 -35.18 -18.18
N VAL A 176 -1.04 -35.71 -16.97
CA VAL A 176 -1.72 -36.98 -16.65
C VAL A 176 -2.62 -36.74 -15.43
N LEU A 177 -3.78 -36.16 -15.71
CA LEU A 177 -4.98 -36.26 -14.87
C LEU A 177 -5.36 -37.75 -14.76
N ASN A 178 -4.74 -38.49 -13.84
CA ASN A 178 -4.98 -39.91 -13.48
C ASN A 178 -4.02 -40.91 -14.14
N GLY A 179 -3.03 -41.38 -13.38
CA GLY A 179 -2.27 -42.59 -13.73
C GLY A 179 -0.81 -42.54 -13.30
N ASP A 180 -0.51 -43.14 -12.15
CA ASP A 180 0.83 -43.34 -11.60
C ASP A 180 1.75 -44.08 -12.57
N ASN A 181 2.54 -43.33 -13.34
CA ASN A 181 3.69 -43.89 -14.05
C ASN A 181 4.96 -43.17 -13.56
N PRO A 182 5.77 -43.80 -12.69
CA PRO A 182 6.95 -43.17 -12.07
C PRO A 182 8.14 -43.02 -13.03
N ASN A 183 7.97 -43.34 -14.31
CA ASN A 183 9.08 -43.51 -15.26
C ASN A 183 8.90 -42.65 -16.53
N ILE A 184 8.33 -41.45 -16.39
CA ILE A 184 8.21 -40.54 -17.54
C ILE A 184 9.50 -39.71 -17.61
N PRO A 185 10.33 -39.89 -18.66
CA PRO A 185 11.62 -39.21 -18.77
C PRO A 185 11.45 -37.68 -18.74
N HIS A 186 12.18 -37.02 -17.85
CA HIS A 186 12.28 -35.56 -17.84
C HIS A 186 13.14 -35.13 -19.04
N HIS A 187 12.48 -34.73 -20.13
CA HIS A 187 13.18 -34.19 -21.29
C HIS A 187 13.46 -32.70 -21.08
N ILE A 188 14.72 -32.31 -21.29
CA ILE A 188 15.11 -30.90 -21.32
C ILE A 188 14.75 -30.36 -22.71
N HIS A 189 13.93 -29.31 -22.75
CA HIS A 189 13.49 -28.67 -23.98
C HIS A 189 14.10 -27.28 -24.10
N ILE A 190 14.13 -26.71 -25.30
CA ILE A 190 14.31 -25.27 -25.45
C ILE A 190 12.97 -24.61 -25.14
N ALA A 191 12.99 -23.60 -24.27
CA ALA A 191 11.83 -22.81 -23.93
C ALA A 191 11.27 -22.13 -25.20
N LYS A 192 9.94 -22.09 -25.32
CA LYS A 192 9.27 -21.50 -26.49
C LYS A 192 9.37 -19.97 -26.47
N HIS A 193 10.48 -19.45 -26.98
CA HIS A 193 10.74 -18.02 -27.18
C HIS A 193 11.70 -17.80 -28.36
N ASP A 194 11.74 -16.59 -28.91
CA ASP A 194 12.49 -16.30 -30.15
C ASP A 194 14.02 -16.31 -29.99
N GLY A 195 14.49 -16.18 -28.75
CA GLY A 195 15.91 -16.14 -28.43
C GLY A 195 16.32 -14.72 -28.07
N TYR A 196 17.34 -14.58 -27.23
CA TYR A 196 17.85 -13.27 -26.81
C TYR A 196 19.11 -12.94 -27.61
N ASP A 197 19.12 -11.79 -28.27
CA ASP A 197 20.31 -11.30 -28.98
C ASP A 197 21.42 -10.96 -27.97
N LEU A 198 22.63 -11.43 -28.25
CA LEU A 198 23.79 -11.13 -27.43
C LEU A 198 24.37 -9.76 -27.81
N GLN A 199 24.54 -8.86 -26.85
CA GLN A 199 25.15 -7.55 -27.09
C GLN A 199 26.66 -7.62 -27.36
N ARG A 200 27.36 -8.58 -26.75
CA ARG A 200 28.83 -8.74 -26.83
C ARG A 200 29.22 -10.21 -27.11
N PRO A 201 28.82 -10.77 -28.27
CA PRO A 201 29.02 -12.20 -28.56
C PRO A 201 30.50 -12.58 -28.65
N THR A 202 31.35 -11.69 -29.18
CA THR A 202 32.79 -11.95 -29.34
C THR A 202 33.49 -12.20 -28.01
N GLU A 203 33.22 -11.38 -26.99
CA GLU A 203 33.85 -11.53 -25.67
C GLU A 203 33.37 -12.77 -24.94
N LEU A 204 32.08 -13.09 -25.09
CA LEU A 204 31.50 -14.30 -24.54
C LEU A 204 32.12 -15.54 -25.17
N LEU A 205 32.30 -15.56 -26.49
CA LEU A 205 32.95 -16.67 -27.21
C LEU A 205 34.44 -16.77 -26.92
N GLN A 206 35.15 -15.65 -26.75
CA GLN A 206 36.55 -15.69 -26.33
C GLN A 206 36.70 -16.30 -24.93
N LYS A 207 35.81 -15.97 -24.00
CA LYS A 207 35.88 -16.43 -22.62
C LYS A 207 35.34 -17.86 -22.42
N TYR A 208 34.25 -18.20 -23.11
CA TYR A 208 33.49 -19.44 -22.88
C TYR A 208 33.32 -20.32 -24.11
N GLY A 209 33.74 -19.88 -25.30
CA GLY A 209 33.45 -20.56 -26.57
C GLY A 209 33.89 -22.02 -26.60
N ARG A 210 35.05 -22.34 -26.01
CA ARG A 210 35.51 -23.75 -25.90
C ARG A 210 34.53 -24.61 -25.09
N TYR A 211 34.08 -24.12 -23.94
CA TYR A 211 33.10 -24.81 -23.10
C TYR A 211 31.77 -24.99 -23.82
N MET A 212 31.33 -23.95 -24.53
CA MET A 212 30.09 -23.97 -25.28
C MET A 212 30.13 -24.98 -26.43
N LEU A 213 31.23 -25.03 -27.19
CA LEU A 213 31.40 -26.00 -28.27
C LEU A 213 31.43 -27.43 -27.75
N THR A 214 32.11 -27.69 -26.63
CA THR A 214 32.08 -29.00 -25.97
C THR A 214 30.67 -29.36 -25.50
N LEU A 215 29.94 -28.41 -24.91
CA LEU A 215 28.56 -28.63 -24.48
C LEU A 215 27.64 -28.95 -25.67
N LEU A 216 27.79 -28.22 -26.78
CA LEU A 216 27.03 -28.45 -28.02
C LEU A 216 27.32 -29.82 -28.63
N GLU A 217 28.58 -30.24 -28.62
CA GLU A 217 29.00 -31.57 -29.10
C GLU A 217 28.39 -32.69 -28.23
N MET A 218 28.43 -32.54 -26.90
CA MET A 218 27.78 -33.46 -25.96
C MET A 218 26.26 -33.52 -26.19
N ILE A 219 25.64 -32.38 -26.44
CA ILE A 219 24.20 -32.26 -26.67
C ILE A 219 23.78 -32.85 -28.02
N LYS A 220 24.61 -32.74 -29.06
CA LYS A 220 24.30 -33.28 -30.40
C LYS A 220 24.42 -34.79 -30.45
N HIS A 221 25.48 -35.35 -29.88
CA HIS A 221 25.76 -36.78 -29.97
C HIS A 221 25.15 -37.57 -28.81
N GLY A 222 24.69 -36.87 -27.77
CA GLY A 222 24.47 -37.47 -26.46
C GLY A 222 25.81 -37.81 -25.81
N SER A 223 25.85 -37.85 -24.48
CA SER A 223 27.08 -38.18 -23.77
C SER A 223 26.79 -38.95 -22.48
N THR A 224 27.68 -39.89 -22.14
CA THR A 224 27.65 -40.57 -20.85
C THR A 224 28.83 -40.07 -20.01
N VAL A 225 28.54 -39.44 -18.87
CA VAL A 225 29.56 -38.95 -17.92
C VAL A 225 29.26 -39.54 -16.55
N ASP A 226 30.20 -40.29 -15.96
CA ASP A 226 30.06 -40.92 -14.64
C ASP A 226 28.75 -41.70 -14.42
N GLY A 227 28.29 -42.41 -15.45
CA GLY A 227 27.06 -43.20 -15.41
C GLY A 227 25.77 -42.40 -15.65
N TYR A 228 25.86 -41.07 -15.79
CA TYR A 228 24.74 -40.22 -16.19
C TYR A 228 24.69 -40.11 -17.72
N PHE A 229 23.54 -40.46 -18.30
CA PHE A 229 23.29 -40.34 -19.73
C PHE A 229 22.58 -39.01 -20.04
N VAL A 230 23.24 -38.16 -20.83
CA VAL A 230 22.64 -36.97 -21.43
C VAL A 230 22.15 -37.38 -22.82
N PRO A 231 20.83 -37.46 -23.06
CA PRO A 231 20.30 -37.81 -24.37
C PRO A 231 20.63 -36.70 -25.39
N ALA A 232 20.85 -37.11 -26.65
CA ALA A 232 20.98 -36.17 -27.74
C ALA A 232 19.69 -35.33 -27.89
N LEU A 233 19.79 -34.02 -28.10
CA LEU A 233 18.62 -33.19 -28.39
C LEU A 233 18.12 -33.46 -29.82
N TYR A 234 17.16 -34.38 -29.95
CA TYR A 234 16.42 -34.61 -31.19
C TYR A 234 15.44 -33.47 -31.45
N SER A 235 15.94 -32.35 -31.95
CA SER A 235 15.12 -31.37 -32.64
C SER A 235 15.68 -31.19 -34.05
N THR A 236 14.84 -31.45 -35.04
CA THR A 236 15.18 -31.57 -36.46
C THR A 236 15.85 -30.33 -37.06
N ASN A 237 15.79 -29.18 -36.39
CA ASN A 237 16.42 -27.93 -36.84
C ASN A 237 17.74 -27.58 -36.13
N ILE A 238 18.09 -28.25 -35.02
CA ILE A 238 19.28 -27.88 -34.22
C ILE A 238 20.52 -28.67 -34.63
N SER A 239 20.33 -29.93 -35.07
CA SER A 239 21.44 -30.78 -35.51
C SER A 239 22.31 -30.07 -36.57
N GLY A 240 21.69 -29.43 -37.57
CA GLY A 240 22.41 -28.72 -38.62
C GLY A 240 23.19 -27.51 -38.11
N ALA A 241 22.65 -26.76 -37.14
CA ALA A 241 23.35 -25.62 -36.54
C ALA A 241 24.57 -26.07 -35.70
N ILE A 242 24.47 -27.23 -35.04
CA ILE A 242 25.59 -27.79 -34.28
C ILE A 242 26.67 -28.36 -35.22
N ASP A 243 26.29 -29.03 -36.32
CA ASP A 243 27.22 -29.51 -37.34
C ASP A 243 28.12 -28.38 -37.87
N MET A 244 27.52 -27.23 -38.15
CA MET A 244 28.22 -26.03 -38.63
C MET A 244 29.23 -25.47 -37.62
N LEU A 245 28.89 -25.50 -36.33
CA LEU A 245 29.76 -25.09 -35.24
C LEU A 245 30.92 -26.06 -35.02
N THR A 246 30.66 -27.36 -35.05
CA THR A 246 31.71 -28.39 -34.86
C THR A 246 32.75 -28.35 -35.98
N ASN A 247 32.34 -28.12 -37.23
CA ASN A 247 33.25 -28.00 -38.36
C ASN A 247 34.13 -26.74 -38.33
N SER A 248 33.77 -25.75 -37.50
CA SER A 248 34.51 -24.49 -37.35
C SER A 248 35.53 -24.51 -36.21
N ARG A 249 35.58 -25.60 -35.43
CA ARG A 249 36.48 -25.80 -34.29
C ARG A 249 37.96 -25.67 -34.68
N ASP A 250 38.31 -26.08 -35.90
CA ASP A 250 39.69 -26.00 -36.41
C ASP A 250 40.14 -24.56 -36.72
N ALA A 251 39.18 -23.63 -36.90
CA ALA A 251 39.46 -22.20 -37.10
C ALA A 251 39.68 -21.44 -35.78
N ILE A 252 39.31 -22.03 -34.64
CA ILE A 252 39.49 -21.45 -33.30
C ILE A 252 40.73 -22.07 -32.67
N THR A 253 41.87 -21.91 -33.33
CA THR A 253 43.18 -22.21 -32.75
C THR A 253 43.86 -20.92 -32.28
N PRO A 254 44.66 -20.93 -31.19
CA PRO A 254 45.17 -19.71 -30.55
C PRO A 254 46.30 -19.01 -31.31
N SER A 255 46.54 -19.33 -32.59
CA SER A 255 47.71 -18.84 -33.33
C SER A 255 47.52 -17.46 -33.98
N ALA A 256 46.36 -16.82 -33.82
CA ALA A 256 46.10 -15.45 -34.30
C ALA A 256 46.12 -14.39 -33.18
N ILE A 257 46.95 -14.61 -32.15
CA ILE A 257 47.29 -13.57 -31.16
C ILE A 257 48.81 -13.42 -31.18
N ASN A 258 49.28 -12.62 -32.13
CA ASN A 258 50.47 -11.77 -32.03
C ASN A 258 50.27 -10.57 -32.97
#